data_AF-A0A918KWU8-F1
#
_entry.id   AF-A0A918KWU8-F1
#
_cell.length_a   1.000
_cell.length_b   1.000
_cell.length_c   1.000
_cell.angle_alpha   90.00
_cell.angle_beta   90.00
_cell.angle_gamma   90.00
#
_symmetry.space_group_name_H-M   'P 1'
#
loop_
_entity.id
_entity.type
_entity.pdbx_description
1 polymer ?
#
loop_
_entity_poly.entity_id
_entity_poly.type
_entity_poly.pdbx_seq_one_letter_code
_entity_poly.pdbx_strand_id
1 'polypeptide(L)'
;MTAVTPPVIRARTGARGCGGSRTQYDIYAEMALQCFPEGSFLVDSPLPINAAAFGLQALGVKDFVDEHGVTHLIDIVGAEHYREVTDYITESQRMGISRKLSSNFPFERLTLGSYLHLAHSRGRVANHRQFDTVAGFTCPRGHAAGDDCLQLTYHAGERDEQGGRDIPSGRYDMRPLGLHEGTFELAIFMRVPITHLVVVEGPNRELLQDRLKLAQASGLPVVTSRE
;
A
#
# COMPACT_ATOMS: atom_id res chain seq x y z
N MET A 1 -2.29 -20.69 -30.27
CA MET A 1 -1.60 -20.91 -28.98
C MET A 1 -2.48 -20.32 -27.90
N THR A 2 -3.11 -21.14 -27.05
CA THR A 2 -3.92 -20.65 -25.93
C THR A 2 -2.98 -20.02 -24.92
N ALA A 3 -3.09 -18.71 -24.71
CA ALA A 3 -2.34 -18.03 -23.66
C ALA A 3 -2.77 -18.62 -22.31
N VAL A 4 -1.85 -19.32 -21.65
CA VAL A 4 -2.06 -19.77 -20.27
C VAL A 4 -1.91 -18.53 -19.41
N THR A 5 -3.03 -17.97 -18.94
CA THR A 5 -3.00 -16.91 -17.93
C THR A 5 -2.34 -17.49 -16.68
N PRO A 6 -1.21 -16.94 -16.21
CA PRO A 6 -0.57 -17.45 -15.00
C PRO A 6 -1.55 -17.38 -13.82
N PRO A 7 -1.44 -18.31 -12.85
CA PRO A 7 -2.33 -18.32 -11.70
C PRO A 7 -2.24 -16.99 -10.95
N VAL A 8 -3.38 -16.32 -10.82
CA VAL A 8 -3.48 -15.05 -10.09
C VAL A 8 -3.42 -15.35 -8.60
N ILE A 9 -2.34 -14.91 -7.95
CA ILE A 9 -2.19 -15.02 -6.50
C ILE A 9 -2.87 -13.82 -5.85
N ARG A 10 -3.86 -14.11 -5.00
CA ARG A 10 -4.75 -13.12 -4.40
C ARG A 10 -4.26 -12.62 -3.06
N ALA A 11 -4.61 -11.38 -2.72
CA ALA A 11 -4.50 -10.91 -1.35
C ALA A 11 -5.42 -11.74 -0.44
N ARG A 12 -5.01 -11.96 0.81
CA ARG A 12 -5.83 -12.69 1.79
C ARG A 12 -7.07 -11.87 2.15
N THR A 13 -8.21 -12.54 2.23
CA THR A 13 -9.45 -11.98 2.79
C THR A 13 -9.38 -12.01 4.32
N GLY A 14 -10.16 -11.15 4.99
CA GLY A 14 -10.18 -11.05 6.45
C GLY A 14 -10.21 -9.61 6.96
N ALA A 15 -10.24 -9.45 8.29
CA ALA A 15 -10.21 -8.15 8.93
C ALA A 15 -8.90 -7.39 8.60
N ARG A 16 -9.03 -6.12 8.25
CA ARG A 16 -7.94 -5.19 7.93
C ARG A 16 -8.11 -3.90 8.73
N GLY A 17 -7.03 -3.15 8.91
CA GLY A 17 -7.07 -1.82 9.57
C GLY A 17 -8.10 -0.87 8.94
N CYS A 18 -8.28 -0.92 7.62
CA CYS A 18 -9.24 -0.10 6.89
C CYS A 18 -10.72 -0.55 6.96
N GLY A 19 -11.07 -1.55 7.77
CA GLY A 19 -12.46 -1.97 7.99
C GLY A 19 -12.77 -3.45 7.68
N GLY A 20 -14.01 -3.84 7.98
CA GLY A 20 -14.52 -5.21 7.83
C GLY A 20 -15.07 -5.49 6.44
N SER A 21 -14.52 -6.55 5.82
CA SER A 21 -14.87 -7.15 4.52
C SER A 21 -15.02 -6.20 3.32
N ARG A 22 -14.80 -6.74 2.12
CA ARG A 22 -15.01 -5.97 0.90
C ARG A 22 -16.50 -5.80 0.64
N THR A 23 -16.84 -4.69 -0.02
CA THR A 23 -18.23 -4.39 -0.35
C THR A 23 -18.61 -5.07 -1.67
N GLN A 24 -19.81 -5.65 -1.71
CA GLN A 24 -20.31 -6.35 -2.90
C GLN A 24 -20.30 -5.43 -4.14
N TYR A 25 -19.97 -6.01 -5.29
CA TYR A 25 -19.89 -5.34 -6.59
C TYR A 25 -18.80 -4.27 -6.74
N ASP A 26 -18.00 -4.02 -5.71
CA ASP A 26 -16.84 -3.13 -5.84
C ASP A 26 -15.67 -3.83 -6.53
N ILE A 27 -14.82 -3.00 -7.14
CA ILE A 27 -13.64 -3.44 -7.88
C ILE A 27 -12.41 -3.03 -7.07
N TYR A 28 -11.48 -3.97 -6.87
CA TYR A 28 -10.26 -3.77 -6.11
C TYR A 28 -9.03 -4.03 -6.97
N ALA A 29 -8.04 -3.13 -6.89
CA ALA A 29 -6.69 -3.38 -7.38
C ALA A 29 -5.91 -4.17 -6.33
N GLU A 30 -5.31 -5.29 -6.74
CA GLU A 30 -4.67 -6.23 -5.83
C GLU A 30 -3.22 -6.58 -6.15
N MET A 31 -2.49 -6.91 -5.10
CA MET A 31 -1.22 -7.62 -5.16
C MET A 31 -1.02 -8.54 -3.94
N ALA A 32 -0.70 -9.81 -4.19
CA ALA A 32 -0.22 -10.72 -3.16
C ALA A 32 1.28 -10.47 -2.88
N LEU A 33 1.58 -9.84 -1.74
CA LEU A 33 2.97 -9.57 -1.33
C LEU A 33 3.70 -10.80 -0.79
N GLN A 34 2.98 -11.85 -0.36
CA GLN A 34 3.56 -13.04 0.27
C GLN A 34 4.46 -13.85 -0.67
N CYS A 35 4.41 -13.57 -1.97
CA CYS A 35 5.18 -14.27 -2.99
C CYS A 35 6.50 -13.59 -3.33
N PHE A 36 6.84 -12.50 -2.64
CA PHE A 36 8.03 -11.71 -2.89
C PHE A 36 8.87 -11.60 -1.62
N PRO A 37 10.21 -11.45 -1.75
CA PRO A 37 11.07 -11.15 -0.63
C PRO A 37 10.58 -9.93 0.14
N GLU A 38 10.76 -9.94 1.46
CA GLU A 38 10.39 -8.83 2.31
C GLU A 38 11.06 -7.54 1.82
N GLY A 39 10.27 -6.45 1.77
CA GLY A 39 10.79 -5.15 1.37
C GLY A 39 10.97 -4.94 -0.14
N SER A 40 10.64 -5.92 -1.00
CA SER A 40 10.82 -5.81 -2.46
C SER A 40 10.18 -4.57 -3.11
N PHE A 41 9.14 -4.03 -2.48
CA PHE A 41 8.36 -2.90 -3.01
C PHE A 41 8.37 -1.67 -2.11
N LEU A 42 9.18 -1.70 -1.05
CA LEU A 42 9.36 -0.56 -0.16
C LEU A 42 10.28 0.47 -0.84
N VAL A 43 9.92 1.73 -0.69
CA VAL A 43 10.72 2.87 -1.16
C VAL A 43 11.61 3.29 0.01
N ASP A 44 12.89 2.90 -0.04
CA ASP A 44 13.75 3.03 1.14
C ASP A 44 14.11 4.48 1.48
N SER A 45 14.20 5.40 0.51
CA SER A 45 14.13 6.85 0.80
C SER A 45 12.74 7.31 0.34
N PRO A 46 11.74 7.34 1.24
CA PRO A 46 10.35 7.60 0.87
C PRO A 46 10.23 8.93 0.14
N LEU A 47 9.47 8.98 -0.95
CA LEU A 47 9.41 10.17 -1.80
C LEU A 47 8.38 11.15 -1.23
N PRO A 48 8.79 12.33 -0.71
CA PRO A 48 7.84 13.33 -0.23
C PRO A 48 6.94 13.79 -1.37
N ILE A 49 5.65 13.96 -1.11
CA ILE A 49 4.70 14.42 -2.11
C ILE A 49 3.88 15.60 -1.60
N ASN A 50 3.55 16.51 -2.51
CA ASN A 50 2.58 17.56 -2.26
C ASN A 50 1.18 17.09 -2.70
N ALA A 51 0.34 16.67 -1.75
CA ALA A 51 -1.00 16.18 -2.04
C ALA A 51 -1.82 17.15 -2.91
N ALA A 52 -1.73 18.47 -2.65
CA ALA A 52 -2.47 19.48 -3.40
C ALA A 52 -2.00 19.56 -4.85
N ALA A 53 -0.69 19.45 -5.11
CA ALA A 53 -0.15 19.45 -6.47
C ALA A 53 -0.62 18.25 -7.30
N PHE A 54 -0.81 17.09 -6.65
CA PHE A 54 -1.40 15.90 -7.27
C PHE A 54 -2.94 15.91 -7.26
N GLY A 55 -3.57 16.92 -6.64
CA GLY A 55 -5.01 16.97 -6.37
C GLY A 55 -5.51 15.72 -5.65
N LEU A 56 -4.69 15.16 -4.75
CA LEU A 56 -5.06 14.03 -3.91
C LEU A 56 -6.01 14.50 -2.83
N GLN A 57 -7.06 13.71 -2.61
CA GLN A 57 -7.93 13.87 -1.46
C GLN A 57 -7.46 12.91 -0.36
N ALA A 58 -7.87 13.18 0.88
CA ALA A 58 -7.54 12.33 2.03
C ALA A 58 -8.08 10.90 1.88
N LEU A 59 -9.11 10.70 1.03
CA LEU A 59 -9.75 9.41 0.81
C LEU A 59 -9.79 9.08 -0.68
N GLY A 60 -9.48 7.82 -0.98
CA GLY A 60 -9.66 7.22 -2.29
C GLY A 60 -8.40 7.18 -3.15
N VAL A 61 -8.44 6.27 -4.10
CA VAL A 61 -7.38 6.07 -5.09
C VAL A 61 -7.55 7.07 -6.23
N LYS A 62 -6.46 7.69 -6.66
CA LYS A 62 -6.41 8.58 -7.83
C LYS A 62 -5.45 8.03 -8.88
N ASP A 63 -5.74 8.25 -10.15
CA ASP A 63 -4.81 7.97 -11.24
C ASP A 63 -3.85 9.12 -11.53
N PHE A 64 -2.66 8.79 -12.04
CA PHE A 64 -1.75 9.74 -12.64
C PHE A 64 -0.99 9.07 -13.80
N VAL A 65 -0.37 9.86 -14.67
CA VAL A 65 0.42 9.38 -15.80
C VAL A 65 1.89 9.68 -15.56
N ASP A 66 2.76 8.68 -15.73
CA ASP A 66 4.21 8.86 -15.64
C ASP A 66 4.81 9.49 -16.91
N GLU A 67 6.12 9.73 -16.90
CA GLU A 67 6.88 10.27 -18.03
C GLU A 67 6.88 9.37 -19.28
N HIS A 68 6.47 8.10 -19.14
CA HIS A 68 6.38 7.11 -20.21
C HIS A 68 4.95 6.93 -20.73
N GLY A 69 3.99 7.70 -20.23
CA GLY A 69 2.59 7.62 -20.64
C GLY A 69 1.81 6.48 -19.97
N VAL A 70 2.38 5.80 -18.97
CA VAL A 70 1.72 4.72 -18.24
C VAL A 70 0.85 5.32 -17.15
N THR A 71 -0.40 4.87 -17.07
CA THR A 71 -1.31 5.27 -15.99
C THR A 71 -1.06 4.40 -14.76
N HIS A 72 -0.79 5.05 -13.63
CA HIS A 72 -0.60 4.44 -12.31
C HIS A 72 -1.69 4.90 -11.35
N LEU A 73 -1.75 4.24 -10.21
CA LEU A 73 -2.61 4.59 -9.09
C LEU A 73 -1.76 5.17 -7.97
N ILE A 74 -2.32 6.14 -7.27
CA ILE A 74 -1.77 6.64 -6.01
C ILE A 74 -2.88 6.70 -4.98
N ASP A 75 -2.53 6.36 -3.76
CA ASP A 75 -3.46 6.36 -2.64
C ASP A 75 -2.77 6.79 -1.35
N ILE A 76 -3.46 7.63 -0.58
CA ILE A 76 -3.05 8.00 0.77
C ILE A 76 -3.69 7.01 1.75
N VAL A 77 -2.86 6.21 2.40
CA VAL A 77 -3.26 5.36 3.50
C VAL A 77 -3.72 6.26 4.65
N GLY A 78 -4.96 6.04 5.11
CA GLY A 78 -5.58 6.85 6.16
C GLY A 78 -4.97 6.57 7.54
N ALA A 79 -4.47 7.63 8.19
CA ALA A 79 -3.86 7.56 9.51
C ALA A 79 -4.88 7.21 10.62
N GLU A 80 -6.16 7.41 10.36
CA GLU A 80 -7.27 6.98 11.20
C GLU A 80 -7.40 5.45 11.29
N HIS A 81 -6.90 4.73 10.29
CA HIS A 81 -6.90 3.27 10.22
C HIS A 81 -5.53 2.66 10.48
N TYR A 82 -4.47 3.36 10.04
CA TYR A 82 -3.08 2.95 10.20
C TYR A 82 -2.31 4.12 10.78
N ARG A 83 -2.26 4.20 12.11
CA ARG A 83 -1.62 5.35 12.78
C ARG A 83 -0.17 5.53 12.36
N GLU A 84 0.54 4.42 12.15
CA GLU A 84 1.91 4.42 11.62
C GLU A 84 1.99 3.76 10.24
N VAL A 85 2.91 4.22 9.40
CA VAL A 85 3.15 3.58 8.09
C VAL A 85 3.58 2.11 8.25
N THR A 86 4.27 1.80 9.35
CA THR A 86 4.69 0.44 9.72
C THR A 86 3.51 -0.48 10.05
N ASP A 87 2.37 0.07 10.50
CA ASP A 87 1.13 -0.70 10.69
C ASP A 87 0.66 -1.26 9.33
N TYR A 88 0.65 -0.39 8.31
CA TYR A 88 0.26 -0.77 6.96
C TYR A 88 1.26 -1.73 6.31
N ILE A 89 2.56 -1.45 6.42
CA ILE A 89 3.61 -2.33 5.87
C ILE A 89 3.46 -3.74 6.44
N THR A 90 3.37 -3.86 7.77
CA THR A 90 3.25 -5.14 8.45
C THR A 90 1.98 -5.89 8.04
N GLU A 91 0.84 -5.21 8.00
CA GLU A 91 -0.41 -5.84 7.54
C GLU A 91 -0.31 -6.29 6.08
N SER A 92 0.22 -5.44 5.20
CA SER A 92 0.32 -5.72 3.76
C SER A 92 1.26 -6.90 3.48
N GLN A 93 2.33 -7.08 4.25
CA GLN A 93 3.19 -8.26 4.14
C GLN A 93 2.44 -9.55 4.49
N ARG A 94 1.56 -9.51 5.49
CA ARG A 94 0.76 -10.66 5.93
C ARG A 94 -0.41 -10.95 5.01
N MET A 95 -1.06 -9.89 4.52
CA MET A 95 -2.38 -9.97 3.88
C MET A 95 -2.36 -9.65 2.38
N GLY A 96 -1.26 -9.13 1.83
CA GLY A 96 -1.24 -8.51 0.51
C GLY A 96 -1.97 -7.16 0.51
N ILE A 97 -1.96 -6.49 -0.64
CA ILE A 97 -2.59 -5.19 -0.86
C ILE A 97 -3.86 -5.34 -1.65
N SER A 98 -4.87 -4.57 -1.27
CA SER A 98 -6.20 -4.57 -1.88
C SER A 98 -6.82 -3.19 -1.73
N ARG A 99 -6.93 -2.42 -2.82
CA ARG A 99 -7.49 -1.06 -2.79
C ARG A 99 -8.72 -0.94 -3.66
N LYS A 100 -9.81 -0.46 -3.07
CA LYS A 100 -11.07 -0.20 -3.78
C LYS A 100 -10.86 0.92 -4.81
N LEU A 101 -11.33 0.69 -6.03
CA LEU A 101 -11.40 1.68 -7.09
C LEU A 101 -12.82 2.23 -7.17
N SER A 102 -12.93 3.51 -7.51
CA SER A 102 -14.23 4.14 -7.77
C SER A 102 -14.94 3.45 -8.94
N SER A 103 -16.27 3.39 -8.90
CA SER A 103 -17.06 2.87 -10.02
C SER A 103 -16.92 3.70 -11.30
N ASN A 104 -16.49 4.96 -11.18
CA ASN A 104 -16.28 5.87 -12.31
C ASN A 104 -14.79 5.95 -12.72
N PHE A 105 -13.95 5.07 -12.20
CA PHE A 105 -12.54 5.03 -12.54
C PHE A 105 -12.34 4.66 -14.03
N PRO A 106 -11.40 5.29 -14.76
CA PRO A 106 -11.12 4.97 -16.16
C PRO A 106 -10.29 3.68 -16.30
N PHE A 107 -10.92 2.52 -16.12
CA PHE A 107 -10.27 1.20 -16.07
C PHE A 107 -9.44 0.87 -17.32
N GLU A 108 -9.86 1.34 -18.49
CA GLU A 108 -9.19 1.15 -19.78
C GLU A 108 -7.74 1.69 -19.81
N ARG A 109 -7.38 2.54 -18.87
CA ARG A 109 -6.03 3.12 -18.77
C ARG A 109 -5.05 2.24 -17.98
N LEU A 110 -5.55 1.27 -17.22
CA LEU A 110 -4.69 0.36 -16.45
C LEU A 110 -4.14 -0.77 -17.33
N THR A 111 -2.88 -1.10 -17.13
CA THR A 111 -2.16 -2.14 -17.86
C THR A 111 -1.31 -2.97 -16.90
N LEU A 112 -0.70 -4.06 -17.38
CA LEU A 112 0.30 -4.81 -16.61
C LEU A 112 1.52 -3.99 -16.19
N GLY A 113 1.77 -2.84 -16.84
CA GLY A 113 2.81 -1.89 -16.43
C GLY A 113 2.39 -0.93 -15.32
N SER A 114 1.11 -0.94 -14.92
CA SER A 114 0.57 -0.05 -13.90
C SER A 114 1.01 -0.47 -12.50
N TYR A 115 1.20 0.54 -11.65
CA TYR A 115 1.63 0.39 -10.26
C TYR A 115 0.66 1.13 -9.35
N LEU A 116 0.54 0.65 -8.13
CA LEU A 116 -0.10 1.34 -7.01
C LEU A 116 0.99 1.93 -6.11
N HIS A 117 0.95 3.25 -5.99
CA HIS A 117 1.82 4.05 -5.14
C HIS A 117 1.08 4.34 -3.84
N LEU A 118 1.64 3.90 -2.72
CA LEU A 118 1.03 4.10 -1.41
C LEU A 118 1.80 5.18 -0.66
N ALA A 119 1.07 6.20 -0.26
CA ALA A 119 1.56 7.30 0.55
C ALA A 119 0.95 7.26 1.94
N HIS A 120 1.64 7.83 2.93
CA HIS A 120 1.14 7.97 4.29
C HIS A 120 1.60 9.31 4.85
N SER A 121 0.78 9.98 5.68
CA SER A 121 1.13 11.26 6.32
C SER A 121 2.37 11.17 7.22
N ARG A 122 2.69 9.94 7.66
CA ARG A 122 3.91 9.57 8.38
C ARG A 122 4.82 8.65 7.57
N GLY A 123 4.83 8.83 6.25
CA GLY A 123 5.59 7.99 5.33
C GLY A 123 7.10 8.23 5.36
N ARG A 124 7.54 9.41 5.81
CA ARG A 124 8.95 9.79 5.94
C ARG A 124 9.21 10.49 7.26
N VAL A 125 10.40 10.24 7.84
CA VAL A 125 10.91 10.94 9.02
C VAL A 125 11.69 12.18 8.56
N ALA A 126 11.08 13.35 8.63
CA ALA A 126 11.63 14.60 8.07
C ALA A 126 12.91 15.05 8.80
N ASN A 127 13.00 14.81 10.10
CA ASN A 127 14.19 15.09 10.91
C ASN A 127 15.16 13.90 11.00
N HIS A 128 15.25 13.05 9.97
CA HIS A 128 16.12 11.87 9.94
C HIS A 128 17.58 12.18 10.36
N ARG A 129 18.11 13.37 10.02
CA ARG A 129 19.47 13.81 10.41
C ARG A 129 19.69 14.00 11.91
N GLN A 130 18.63 14.11 12.71
CA GLN A 130 18.70 14.22 14.18
C GLN A 130 18.77 12.85 14.86
N PHE A 131 18.47 11.78 14.14
CA PHE A 131 18.61 10.43 14.67
C PHE A 131 20.07 10.01 14.55
N ASP A 132 20.80 10.10 15.66
CA ASP A 132 22.14 9.55 15.78
C ASP A 132 22.14 8.04 15.50
N THR A 133 23.27 7.50 15.03
CA THR A 133 23.53 6.06 15.13
C THR A 133 23.55 5.69 16.60
N VAL A 134 22.42 5.23 17.13
CA VAL A 134 22.42 4.51 18.40
C VAL A 134 23.33 3.31 18.22
N ALA A 135 24.15 2.99 19.23
CA ALA A 135 25.05 1.84 19.16
C ALA A 135 24.27 0.58 18.73
N GLY A 136 24.66 -0.02 17.60
CA GLY A 136 23.98 -1.17 17.02
C GLY A 136 22.88 -0.87 15.99
N PHE A 137 22.56 0.40 15.71
CA PHE A 137 21.71 0.74 14.55
C PHE A 137 22.42 0.34 13.26
N THR A 138 21.82 -0.62 12.56
CA THR A 138 22.24 -1.02 11.22
C THR A 138 21.00 -1.02 10.35
N CYS A 139 20.96 -0.12 9.38
CA CYS A 139 19.94 -0.19 8.36
C CYS A 139 20.12 -1.49 7.55
N PRO A 140 19.09 -2.33 7.39
CA PRO A 140 19.15 -3.54 6.55
C PRO A 140 19.55 -3.27 5.09
N ARG A 141 19.39 -2.04 4.61
CA ARG A 141 19.77 -1.58 3.27
C ARG A 141 21.19 -0.98 3.21
N GLY A 142 21.91 -0.95 4.32
CA GLY A 142 23.30 -0.47 4.38
C GLY A 142 23.47 1.05 4.44
N HIS A 143 22.39 1.80 4.75
CA HIS A 143 22.46 3.24 4.94
C HIS A 143 23.26 3.64 6.19
N ALA A 144 23.93 4.78 6.11
CA ALA A 144 24.65 5.40 7.20
C ALA A 144 23.68 6.12 8.16
N ALA A 145 24.18 6.53 9.32
CA ALA A 145 23.40 7.35 10.23
C ALA A 145 23.10 8.73 9.65
N GLY A 146 21.91 9.23 9.96
CA GLY A 146 21.40 10.48 9.40
C GLY A 146 20.97 10.38 7.94
N ASP A 147 21.14 9.23 7.28
CA ASP A 147 20.53 8.99 5.97
C ASP A 147 19.01 8.88 6.08
N ASP A 148 18.33 9.30 5.04
CA ASP A 148 16.89 9.13 4.93
C ASP A 148 16.58 7.67 4.61
N CYS A 149 15.86 7.01 5.52
CA CYS A 149 15.52 5.59 5.38
C CYS A 149 14.11 5.33 5.91
N LEU A 150 13.32 4.55 5.16
CA LEU A 150 11.98 4.12 5.55
C LEU A 150 12.00 3.35 6.87
N GLN A 151 13.08 2.63 7.15
CA GLN A 151 13.24 1.89 8.40
C GLN A 151 13.18 2.80 9.63
N LEU A 152 13.54 4.08 9.52
CA LEU A 152 13.40 5.06 10.61
C LEU A 152 11.95 5.15 11.11
N THR A 153 10.96 4.79 10.30
CA THR A 153 9.55 4.75 10.72
C THR A 153 9.26 3.67 11.77
N TYR A 154 10.02 2.57 11.80
CA TYR A 154 9.97 1.56 12.88
C TYR A 154 10.61 2.04 14.19
N HIS A 155 11.27 3.19 14.15
CA HIS A 155 12.04 3.71 15.26
C HIS A 155 11.49 5.01 15.84
N ALA A 156 11.02 5.90 14.96
CA ALA A 156 10.47 7.20 15.32
C ALA A 156 8.96 7.16 15.62
N GLY A 157 8.29 6.07 15.25
CA GLY A 157 6.85 5.88 15.47
C GLY A 157 6.50 5.57 16.93
N GLU A 158 5.23 5.73 17.25
CA GLU A 158 4.73 5.47 18.60
C GLU A 158 4.70 3.99 18.94
N ARG A 159 4.98 3.64 20.19
CA ARG A 159 5.00 2.25 20.69
C ARG A 159 4.27 2.13 22.02
N ASP A 160 3.78 0.93 22.31
CA ASP A 160 3.22 0.59 23.61
C ASP A 160 4.31 0.35 24.68
N GLU A 161 3.88 0.08 25.91
CA GLU A 161 4.76 -0.21 27.05
C GLU A 161 5.67 -1.43 26.84
N GLN A 162 5.25 -2.36 25.97
CA GLN A 162 6.00 -3.57 25.63
C GLN A 162 6.93 -3.36 24.42
N GLY A 163 7.03 -2.13 23.91
CA GLY A 163 7.92 -1.77 22.81
C GLY A 163 7.43 -2.17 21.42
N GLY A 164 6.14 -2.45 21.25
CA GLY A 164 5.56 -2.86 19.96
C GLY A 164 4.28 -2.12 19.62
N ARG A 165 3.57 -2.64 18.62
CA ARG A 165 2.24 -2.18 18.22
C ARG A 165 1.36 -3.38 17.85
N ASP A 166 0.10 -3.28 18.24
CA ASP A 166 -0.95 -4.24 17.86
C ASP A 166 -1.75 -3.69 16.67
N ILE A 167 -1.94 -4.54 15.66
CA ILE A 167 -2.78 -4.29 14.49
C ILE A 167 -3.76 -5.46 14.31
N PRO A 168 -4.84 -5.32 13.52
CA PRO A 168 -5.81 -6.42 13.34
C PRO A 168 -5.20 -7.74 12.85
N SER A 169 -4.11 -7.66 12.08
CA SER A 169 -3.38 -8.83 11.58
C SER A 169 -2.29 -9.37 12.52
N GLY A 170 -2.20 -8.86 13.77
CA GLY A 170 -1.31 -9.35 14.82
C GLY A 170 -0.41 -8.25 15.42
N ARG A 171 0.65 -8.65 16.11
CA ARG A 171 1.62 -7.73 16.76
C ARG A 171 2.91 -7.61 15.98
N TYR A 172 3.61 -6.48 16.08
CA TYR A 172 5.00 -6.34 15.65
C TYR A 172 5.80 -5.44 16.58
N ASP A 173 7.12 -5.63 16.58
CA ASP A 173 8.03 -4.89 17.45
C ASP A 173 8.46 -3.57 16.81
N MET A 174 8.47 -2.51 17.61
CA MET A 174 9.08 -1.22 17.28
C MET A 174 10.48 -1.19 17.89
N ARG A 175 11.43 -0.61 17.18
CA ARG A 175 12.83 -0.60 17.61
C ARG A 175 13.16 0.78 18.18
N PRO A 176 13.44 0.97 19.47
CA PRO A 176 13.77 2.30 19.97
C PRO A 176 15.03 2.88 19.32
N LEU A 177 15.00 4.11 18.82
CA LEU A 177 16.21 4.92 18.54
C LEU A 177 16.20 6.17 19.42
N GLY A 178 17.12 6.22 20.38
CA GLY A 178 17.51 7.47 21.04
C GLY A 178 16.39 8.17 21.80
N LEU A 179 16.56 9.48 22.00
CA LEU A 179 15.69 10.36 22.77
C LEU A 179 14.87 11.32 21.90
N HIS A 180 15.02 11.27 20.57
CA HIS A 180 14.41 12.23 19.65
C HIS A 180 13.04 11.75 19.16
N GLU A 181 12.06 12.64 19.21
CA GLU A 181 10.75 12.41 18.59
C GLU A 181 10.84 12.62 17.07
N GLY A 182 10.12 11.77 16.33
CA GLY A 182 10.00 11.89 14.89
C GLY A 182 9.11 13.06 14.48
N THR A 183 9.63 13.91 13.60
CA THR A 183 8.80 14.78 12.75
C THR A 183 8.55 14.06 11.44
N PHE A 184 7.33 14.12 10.95
CA PHE A 184 6.88 13.29 9.84
C PHE A 184 6.30 14.12 8.71
N GLU A 185 6.40 13.59 7.49
CA GLU A 185 5.76 14.18 6.32
C GLU A 185 5.12 13.13 5.41
N LEU A 186 4.19 13.62 4.57
CA LEU A 186 3.50 12.83 3.57
C LEU A 186 4.49 12.37 2.50
N ALA A 187 4.66 11.06 2.38
CA ALA A 187 5.57 10.47 1.41
C ALA A 187 5.06 9.13 0.87
N ILE A 188 5.43 8.83 -0.38
CA ILE A 188 5.26 7.51 -0.98
C ILE A 188 6.30 6.57 -0.35
N PHE A 189 5.82 5.57 0.39
CA PHE A 189 6.65 4.60 1.09
C PHE A 189 6.68 3.23 0.42
N MET A 190 5.75 2.97 -0.50
CA MET A 190 5.65 1.69 -1.18
C MET A 190 5.12 1.86 -2.61
N ARG A 191 5.69 1.11 -3.55
CA ARG A 191 5.29 1.08 -4.96
C ARG A 191 5.14 -0.37 -5.40
N VAL A 192 3.90 -0.82 -5.60
CA VAL A 192 3.58 -2.23 -5.88
C VAL A 192 2.99 -2.37 -7.29
N PRO A 193 3.37 -3.39 -8.08
CA PRO A 193 2.67 -3.65 -9.34
C PRO A 193 1.22 -4.04 -9.09
N ILE A 194 0.31 -3.60 -9.96
CA ILE A 194 -1.09 -4.07 -9.92
C ILE A 194 -1.13 -5.37 -10.71
N THR A 195 -1.31 -6.50 -10.03
CA THR A 195 -1.23 -7.80 -10.70
C THR A 195 -2.57 -8.25 -11.28
N HIS A 196 -3.67 -7.77 -10.71
CA HIS A 196 -5.03 -8.07 -11.15
C HIS A 196 -6.06 -7.13 -10.53
N LEU A 197 -7.27 -7.16 -11.09
CA LEU A 197 -8.48 -6.59 -10.50
C LEU A 197 -9.37 -7.69 -9.94
N VAL A 198 -10.02 -7.40 -8.82
CA VAL A 198 -11.01 -8.29 -8.20
C VAL A 198 -12.35 -7.61 -8.15
N VAL A 199 -13.38 -8.29 -8.67
CA VAL A 199 -14.78 -7.90 -8.51
C VAL A 199 -15.41 -8.72 -7.41
N VAL A 200 -15.95 -8.06 -6.38
CA VAL A 200 -16.63 -8.76 -5.28
C VAL A 200 -18.02 -9.21 -5.75
N GLU A 201 -18.32 -10.50 -5.57
CA GLU A 201 -19.58 -11.08 -5.98
C GLU A 201 -20.74 -10.57 -5.11
N GLY A 202 -21.94 -10.55 -5.69
CA GLY A 202 -23.19 -10.32 -4.98
C GLY A 202 -24.35 -11.05 -5.68
N PRO A 203 -25.54 -11.08 -5.07
CA PRO A 203 -26.67 -11.88 -5.55
C PRO A 203 -27.22 -11.47 -6.92
N ASN A 204 -27.06 -10.19 -7.32
CA ASN A 204 -27.52 -9.67 -8.60
C ASN A 204 -26.49 -9.97 -9.70
N ARG A 205 -26.85 -10.93 -10.56
CA ARG A 205 -25.99 -11.36 -11.68
C ARG A 205 -25.79 -10.30 -12.74
N GLU A 206 -26.80 -9.49 -13.04
CA GLU A 206 -26.71 -8.44 -14.06
C GLU A 206 -25.70 -7.37 -13.60
N LEU A 207 -25.84 -6.90 -12.36
CA LEU A 207 -24.90 -5.95 -11.78
C LEU A 207 -23.47 -6.51 -11.69
N LEU A 208 -23.32 -7.80 -11.36
CA LEU A 208 -22.02 -8.45 -11.38
C LEU A 208 -21.40 -8.47 -12.79
N GLN A 209 -22.19 -8.77 -13.82
CA GLN A 209 -21.71 -8.74 -15.21
C GLN A 209 -21.31 -7.33 -15.65
N ASP A 210 -22.06 -6.30 -15.25
CA ASP A 210 -21.71 -4.91 -15.55
C ASP A 210 -20.37 -4.52 -14.91
N ARG A 211 -20.14 -4.91 -13.66
CA ARG A 211 -18.88 -4.66 -12.95
C ARG A 211 -17.72 -5.44 -13.54
N LEU A 212 -17.95 -6.68 -13.95
CA LEU A 212 -16.94 -7.47 -14.66
C LEU A 212 -16.56 -6.84 -15.98
N LYS A 213 -17.55 -6.42 -16.79
CA LYS A 213 -17.31 -5.73 -18.05
C LYS A 213 -16.52 -4.43 -17.85
N LEU A 214 -16.84 -3.68 -16.80
CA LEU A 214 -16.11 -2.47 -16.43
C LEU A 214 -14.65 -2.77 -16.07
N ALA A 215 -14.39 -3.76 -15.21
CA ALA A 215 -13.02 -4.17 -14.86
C ALA A 215 -12.25 -4.74 -16.06
N GLN A 216 -12.91 -5.50 -16.94
CA GLN A 216 -12.35 -6.12 -18.14
C GLN A 216 -11.98 -5.11 -19.23
N ALA A 217 -12.42 -3.85 -19.12
CA ALA A 217 -11.94 -2.78 -19.98
C ALA A 217 -10.44 -2.52 -19.76
N SER A 218 -9.89 -2.88 -18.59
CA SER A 218 -8.45 -2.77 -18.30
C SER A 218 -7.61 -3.80 -19.06
N GLY A 219 -6.32 -3.52 -19.18
CA GLY A 219 -5.30 -4.48 -19.63
C GLY A 219 -4.81 -5.43 -18.54
N LEU A 220 -5.55 -5.59 -17.43
CA LEU A 220 -5.19 -6.43 -16.29
C LEU A 220 -6.03 -7.72 -16.24
N PRO A 221 -5.50 -8.81 -15.65
CA PRO A 221 -6.33 -9.96 -15.29
C PRO A 221 -7.48 -9.55 -14.36
N VAL A 222 -8.67 -10.08 -14.60
CA VAL A 222 -9.86 -9.84 -13.77
C VAL A 222 -10.36 -11.16 -13.20
N VAL A 223 -10.58 -11.20 -11.89
CA VAL A 223 -11.15 -12.36 -11.19
C VAL A 223 -12.31 -11.94 -10.30
N THR A 224 -13.14 -12.90 -9.88
CA THR A 224 -14.20 -12.67 -8.90
C THR A 224 -13.81 -13.14 -7.51
N SER A 225 -14.50 -12.62 -6.49
CA SER A 225 -14.37 -13.08 -5.10
C SER A 225 -15.72 -13.22 -4.43
N ARG A 226 -15.94 -14.37 -3.80
CA ARG A 226 -16.99 -14.54 -2.79
C ARG A 226 -16.38 -14.20 -1.44
N GLU A 227 -16.86 -13.12 -0.82
CA GLU A 227 -16.56 -12.79 0.58
C GLU A 227 -17.81 -12.97 1.43
#